data_AF-A0A1W9Q0U7-F1
#
_entry.id   AF-A0A1W9Q0U7-F1
#
_cell.length_a   1.000
_cell.length_b   1.000
_cell.length_c   1.000
_cell.angle_alpha   90.00
_cell.angle_beta   90.00
_cell.angle_gamma   90.00
#
_symmetry.space_group_name_H-M   'P 1'
#
loop_
_entity.id
_entity.type
_entity.pdbx_description
1 polymer ?
#
loop_
_entity_poly.entity_id
_entity_poly.type
_entity_poly.pdbx_seq_one_letter_code
_entity_poly.pdbx_strand_id
1 'polypeptide(L)'
;MTDTEKHDMAIGVVTSRKCPVCGHHEVGYEAPDGRFIPLRPGDRIAVFPQYPARAAPPGPLTSDETLVHTKEKDTRQWLPWVPEPLRSDPELCRRYGVFLNTGLAEGEMTPALYETAYRQKLQWLIEKEAYTPLSVLLDRFFVAPHLAAGNAEQAADAMWEELDEIRIPVTRVAAWLQDKSDAALLQMIYPGTADDLKGDRLGDDEVKEALEKLSLEEFLELL
;
A
#
# COMPACT_ATOMS: atom_id res chain seq x y z
N MET A 1 -50.33 5.13 6.39
CA MET A 1 -49.78 4.90 5.04
C MET A 1 -48.94 6.12 4.73
N THR A 2 -47.64 6.03 4.99
CA THR A 2 -46.69 7.13 4.81
C THR A 2 -46.04 7.00 3.44
N ASP A 3 -46.15 8.09 2.67
CA ASP A 3 -45.51 8.31 1.37
C ASP A 3 -44.05 7.86 1.40
N THR A 4 -43.71 6.93 0.51
CA THR A 4 -42.31 6.61 0.23
C THR A 4 -41.84 7.65 -0.77
N GLU A 5 -41.18 8.69 -0.26
CA GLU A 5 -40.53 9.74 -1.06
C GLU A 5 -39.70 9.08 -2.17
N LYS A 6 -40.10 9.32 -3.42
CA LYS A 6 -39.27 9.01 -4.59
C LYS A 6 -37.99 9.83 -4.48
N HIS A 7 -36.92 9.18 -4.02
CA HIS A 7 -35.59 9.78 -4.08
C HIS A 7 -35.18 9.78 -5.56
N ASP A 8 -35.28 10.95 -6.20
CA ASP A 8 -34.85 11.12 -7.57
C ASP A 8 -33.35 10.82 -7.68
N MET A 9 -33.03 9.77 -8.42
CA MET A 9 -31.66 9.37 -8.71
C MET A 9 -31.07 10.38 -9.69
N ALA A 10 -30.11 11.18 -9.22
CA ALA A 10 -29.36 12.07 -10.09
C ALA A 10 -28.23 11.31 -10.78
N ILE A 11 -28.23 11.32 -12.11
CA ILE A 11 -27.22 10.66 -12.95
C ILE A 11 -26.40 11.75 -13.64
N GLY A 12 -25.08 11.64 -13.58
CA GLY A 12 -24.16 12.57 -14.23
C GLY A 12 -22.77 11.98 -14.41
N VAL A 13 -21.93 12.69 -15.15
CA VAL A 13 -20.53 12.31 -15.35
C VAL A 13 -19.69 12.96 -14.26
N VAL A 14 -18.91 12.16 -13.52
CA VAL A 14 -18.00 12.68 -12.51
C VAL A 14 -16.94 13.56 -13.20
N THR A 15 -16.79 14.80 -12.73
CA THR A 15 -15.88 15.79 -13.28
C THR A 15 -15.27 16.66 -12.19
N SER A 16 -14.19 17.37 -12.50
CA SER A 16 -13.56 18.32 -11.61
C SER A 16 -13.48 19.70 -12.26
N ARG A 17 -13.65 20.75 -11.46
CA ARG A 17 -13.51 22.14 -11.92
C ARG A 17 -13.01 23.06 -10.82
N LYS A 18 -12.59 24.27 -11.17
CA LYS A 18 -12.30 25.32 -10.19
C LYS A 18 -13.57 26.02 -9.77
N CYS A 19 -13.75 26.21 -8.46
CA CYS A 19 -14.83 26.98 -7.88
C CYS A 19 -14.81 28.41 -8.44
N PRO A 20 -15.90 28.92 -9.04
CA PRO A 20 -15.93 30.27 -9.59
C PRO A 20 -15.86 31.37 -8.51
N VAL A 21 -16.09 31.02 -7.24
CA VAL A 21 -16.12 31.97 -6.12
C VAL A 21 -14.74 32.16 -5.48
N CYS A 22 -14.01 31.07 -5.22
CA CYS A 22 -12.75 31.13 -4.48
C CYS A 22 -11.59 30.34 -5.10
N GLY A 23 -11.79 29.75 -6.29
CA GLY A 23 -10.69 29.18 -7.10
C GLY A 23 -10.11 27.84 -6.65
N HIS A 24 -10.60 27.26 -5.55
CA HIS A 24 -10.21 25.90 -5.14
C HIS A 24 -10.78 24.85 -6.11
N HIS A 25 -10.20 23.65 -6.11
CA HIS A 25 -10.69 22.55 -6.93
C HIS A 25 -11.86 21.86 -6.23
N GLU A 26 -12.95 21.68 -6.97
CA GLU A 26 -14.15 20.97 -6.53
C GLU A 26 -14.39 19.76 -7.43
N VAL A 27 -14.77 18.64 -6.81
CA VAL A 27 -15.18 17.41 -7.50
C VAL A 27 -16.69 17.28 -7.40
N GLY A 28 -17.33 16.95 -8.50
CA GLY A 28 -18.78 16.86 -8.61
C GLY A 28 -19.21 15.95 -9.76
N TYR A 29 -20.50 15.92 -10.03
CA TYR A 29 -21.02 15.33 -11.26
C TYR A 29 -21.73 16.38 -12.10
N GLU A 30 -21.57 16.28 -13.41
CA GLU A 30 -22.29 17.10 -14.39
C GLU A 30 -23.49 16.30 -14.88
N ALA A 31 -24.69 16.82 -14.60
CA ALA A 31 -25.93 16.24 -15.09
C ALA A 31 -26.10 16.52 -16.60
N PRO A 32 -26.98 15.77 -17.31
CA PRO A 32 -27.20 15.96 -18.76
C PRO A 32 -27.69 17.36 -19.15
N ASP A 33 -28.22 18.13 -18.20
CA ASP A 33 -28.63 19.52 -18.34
C ASP A 33 -27.43 20.51 -18.26
N GLY A 34 -26.21 20.02 -18.12
CA GLY A 34 -24.98 20.81 -17.97
C GLY A 34 -24.79 21.41 -16.58
N ARG A 35 -25.64 21.03 -15.62
CA ARG A 35 -25.53 21.51 -14.25
C ARG A 35 -24.50 20.69 -13.49
N PHE A 36 -23.50 21.39 -12.94
CA PHE A 36 -22.54 20.79 -12.03
C PHE A 36 -23.07 20.75 -10.60
N ILE A 37 -23.02 19.58 -9.98
CA ILE A 37 -23.43 19.36 -8.59
C ILE A 37 -22.20 18.88 -7.81
N PRO A 38 -21.69 19.66 -6.84
CA PRO A 38 -20.51 19.29 -6.07
C PRO A 38 -20.81 18.13 -5.13
N LEU A 39 -19.86 17.20 -4.99
CA LEU A 39 -19.93 16.15 -3.98
C LEU A 39 -19.52 16.72 -2.62
N ARG A 40 -20.29 16.41 -1.59
CA ARG A 40 -20.03 16.80 -0.21
C ARG A 40 -19.64 15.58 0.63
N PRO A 41 -18.85 15.77 1.69
CA PRO A 41 -18.63 14.72 2.67
C PRO A 41 -19.97 14.17 3.19
N GLY A 42 -20.16 12.86 3.08
CA GLY A 42 -21.40 12.17 3.46
C GLY A 42 -22.32 11.79 2.29
N ASP A 43 -22.04 12.27 1.07
CA ASP A 43 -22.81 11.87 -0.12
C ASP A 43 -22.58 10.38 -0.45
N ARG A 44 -23.66 9.69 -0.83
CA ARG A 44 -23.61 8.31 -1.32
C ARG A 44 -23.68 8.31 -2.84
N ILE A 45 -22.70 7.69 -3.48
CA ILE A 45 -22.62 7.59 -4.94
C ILE A 45 -22.76 6.14 -5.40
N ALA A 46 -23.43 5.94 -6.54
CA ALA A 46 -23.49 4.67 -7.24
C ALA A 46 -22.74 4.82 -8.57
N VAL A 47 -21.68 4.04 -8.77
CA VAL A 47 -20.90 4.05 -10.02
C VAL A 47 -21.40 2.91 -10.88
N PHE A 48 -21.99 3.25 -12.02
CA PHE A 48 -22.37 2.28 -13.05
C PHE A 48 -21.24 2.23 -14.08
N PRO A 49 -20.47 1.14 -14.17
CA PRO A 49 -19.47 0.99 -15.22
C PRO A 49 -20.18 1.08 -16.59
N GLN A 50 -19.82 2.07 -17.40
CA GLN A 50 -20.37 2.18 -18.74
C GLN A 50 -19.81 1.03 -19.58
N TYR A 51 -20.69 0.08 -19.94
CA TYR A 51 -20.40 -0.89 -21.00
C TYR A 51 -21.40 -0.67 -22.15
N PRO A 52 -20.90 -0.56 -23.39
CA PRO A 52 -19.68 -1.20 -23.85
C PRO A 52 -18.53 -0.22 -24.11
N ALA A 53 -17.29 -0.70 -23.95
CA ALA A 53 -16.34 -0.52 -25.05
C ALA A 53 -17.04 -1.07 -26.31
N ARG A 54 -17.73 -0.21 -27.09
CA ARG A 54 -18.68 -0.55 -28.19
C ARG A 54 -18.27 -1.81 -28.99
N ALA A 55 -19.13 -2.76 -29.40
CA ALA A 55 -20.54 -3.11 -29.14
C ALA A 55 -20.83 -4.53 -29.72
N ALA A 56 -21.85 -5.27 -29.24
CA ALA A 56 -22.45 -6.41 -29.95
C ALA A 56 -23.98 -6.53 -29.68
N PRO A 57 -24.81 -7.06 -30.60
CA PRO A 57 -26.28 -6.99 -30.55
C PRO A 57 -26.90 -7.98 -29.53
N PRO A 58 -28.15 -7.73 -29.07
CA PRO A 58 -28.76 -8.45 -27.97
C PRO A 58 -29.33 -9.81 -28.42
N GLY A 59 -28.68 -10.90 -27.99
CA GLY A 59 -29.35 -12.19 -27.83
C GLY A 59 -30.11 -12.23 -26.49
N PRO A 60 -31.17 -13.04 -26.34
CA PRO A 60 -31.98 -13.03 -25.13
C PRO A 60 -31.16 -13.52 -23.93
N LEU A 61 -31.15 -12.71 -22.87
CA LEU A 61 -30.53 -13.01 -21.59
C LEU A 61 -31.25 -14.20 -20.95
N THR A 62 -30.61 -15.38 -20.96
CA THR A 62 -30.90 -16.42 -19.99
C THR A 62 -30.09 -16.13 -18.74
N SER A 63 -30.80 -15.82 -17.67
CA SER A 63 -30.31 -15.83 -16.30
C SER A 63 -29.65 -17.19 -16.05
N ASP A 64 -28.35 -17.19 -15.79
CA ASP A 64 -27.78 -18.27 -15.02
C ASP A 64 -26.88 -17.67 -13.96
N GLU A 65 -27.28 -17.95 -12.73
CA GLU A 65 -26.55 -17.69 -11.52
C GLU A 65 -25.24 -18.46 -11.59
N THR A 66 -24.17 -17.78 -11.95
CA THR A 66 -22.84 -18.25 -11.55
C THR A 66 -22.06 -17.04 -11.13
N LEU A 67 -21.90 -16.93 -9.81
CA LEU A 67 -20.87 -16.15 -9.13
C LEU A 67 -19.51 -16.55 -9.73
N VAL A 68 -19.15 -15.97 -10.87
CA VAL A 68 -17.77 -15.89 -11.28
C VAL A 68 -17.21 -14.76 -10.43
N HIS A 69 -16.70 -15.11 -9.25
CA HIS A 69 -15.59 -14.41 -8.66
C HIS A 69 -14.55 -14.23 -9.78
N THR A 70 -14.64 -13.10 -10.46
CA THR A 70 -13.58 -12.66 -11.34
C THR A 70 -12.53 -12.20 -10.34
N LYS A 71 -11.71 -13.16 -9.88
CA LYS A 71 -10.35 -12.87 -9.49
C LYS A 71 -9.79 -12.11 -10.68
N GLU A 72 -9.80 -10.77 -10.59
CA GLU A 72 -8.81 -9.98 -11.28
C GLU A 72 -7.49 -10.67 -10.96
N LYS A 73 -6.98 -11.35 -11.98
CA LYS A 73 -5.71 -12.04 -11.92
C LYS A 73 -4.71 -10.91 -11.99
N ASP A 74 -4.49 -10.28 -10.85
CA ASP A 74 -3.41 -9.32 -10.64
C ASP A 74 -2.13 -10.08 -10.99
N THR A 75 -1.64 -9.83 -12.19
CA THR A 75 -0.48 -10.54 -12.76
C THR A 75 0.82 -9.91 -12.26
N ARG A 76 0.74 -8.95 -11.34
CA ARG A 76 1.85 -8.49 -10.50
C ARG A 76 2.14 -9.57 -9.48
N GLN A 77 2.98 -10.52 -9.87
CA GLN A 77 3.56 -11.46 -8.91
C GLN A 77 4.50 -10.68 -8.00
N TRP A 78 4.02 -10.35 -6.81
CA TRP A 78 4.86 -9.78 -5.75
C TRP A 78 5.71 -10.90 -5.16
N LEU A 79 7.02 -10.79 -5.33
CA LEU A 79 7.99 -11.74 -4.76
C LEU A 79 8.54 -11.19 -3.44
N PRO A 80 8.52 -11.97 -2.36
CA PRO A 80 9.20 -11.59 -1.14
C PRO A 80 10.71 -11.58 -1.37
N TRP A 81 11.38 -10.57 -0.85
CA TRP A 81 12.83 -10.49 -0.85
C TRP A 81 13.35 -10.05 0.50
N VAL A 82 14.39 -10.74 0.95
CA VAL A 82 15.11 -10.45 2.19
C VAL A 82 16.57 -10.85 1.97
N PRO A 83 17.55 -10.15 2.56
CA PRO A 83 18.94 -10.59 2.54
C PRO A 83 19.08 -12.05 3.00
N GLU A 84 19.78 -12.86 2.20
CA GLU A 84 19.89 -14.30 2.42
C GLU A 84 20.39 -14.70 3.82
N PRO A 85 21.34 -13.99 4.46
CA PRO A 85 21.76 -14.29 5.83
C PRO A 85 20.68 -14.11 6.89
N LEU A 86 19.68 -13.24 6.63
CA LEU A 86 18.63 -12.92 7.59
C LEU A 86 17.44 -13.87 7.52
N ARG A 87 17.42 -14.79 6.53
CA ARG A 87 16.29 -15.73 6.32
C ARG A 87 16.09 -16.70 7.47
N SER A 88 17.07 -16.86 8.35
CA SER A 88 16.97 -17.74 9.51
C SER A 88 16.20 -17.14 10.69
N ASP A 89 15.89 -15.84 10.65
CA ASP A 89 15.22 -15.13 11.73
C ASP A 89 13.92 -14.45 11.23
N PRO A 90 12.74 -14.86 11.73
CA PRO A 90 11.46 -14.28 11.36
C PRO A 90 11.33 -12.77 11.65
N GLU A 91 11.92 -12.27 12.74
CA GLU A 91 11.86 -10.84 13.09
C GLU A 91 12.71 -10.02 12.13
N LEU A 92 13.90 -10.50 11.78
CA LEU A 92 14.75 -9.84 10.79
C LEU A 92 14.11 -9.90 9.39
N CYS A 93 13.42 -10.99 9.07
CA CYS A 93 12.60 -11.08 7.86
C CYS A 93 11.48 -10.03 7.85
N ARG A 94 10.80 -9.79 8.97
CA ARG A 94 9.77 -8.75 9.08
C ARG A 94 10.35 -7.34 9.03
N ARG A 95 11.51 -7.10 9.64
CA ARG A 95 12.19 -5.79 9.65
C ARG A 95 12.71 -5.42 8.26
N TYR A 96 13.46 -6.32 7.63
CA TYR A 96 14.20 -6.04 6.39
C TYR A 96 13.54 -6.58 5.11
N GLY A 97 12.59 -7.51 5.21
CA GLY A 97 11.93 -8.08 4.05
C GLY A 97 11.04 -7.07 3.33
N VAL A 98 10.99 -7.14 2.00
CA VAL A 98 10.21 -6.27 1.11
C VAL A 98 9.53 -7.10 0.01
N PHE A 99 8.50 -6.55 -0.61
CA PHE A 99 7.90 -7.12 -1.81
C PHE A 99 8.47 -6.46 -3.06
N LEU A 100 8.86 -7.28 -4.03
CA LEU A 100 9.34 -6.83 -5.34
C LEU A 100 8.30 -7.09 -6.40
N ASN A 101 8.11 -6.12 -7.28
CA ASN A 101 7.35 -6.33 -8.49
C ASN A 101 8.26 -7.01 -9.53
N THR A 102 7.90 -8.22 -9.94
CA THR A 102 8.66 -9.03 -10.91
C THR A 102 8.92 -8.32 -12.24
N GLY A 103 8.07 -7.38 -12.65
CA GLY A 103 8.28 -6.59 -13.87
C GLY A 103 9.44 -5.59 -13.79
N LEU A 104 9.99 -5.33 -12.61
CA LEU A 104 11.13 -4.43 -12.36
C LEU A 104 12.37 -5.18 -11.82
N ALA A 105 12.23 -6.45 -11.47
CA ALA A 105 13.23 -7.22 -10.72
C ALA A 105 13.97 -8.26 -11.60
N GLU A 106 14.15 -8.00 -12.89
CA GLU A 106 14.96 -8.86 -13.78
C GLU A 106 16.49 -8.66 -13.57
N GLY A 107 16.96 -8.68 -12.31
CA GLY A 107 18.38 -8.46 -11.99
C GLY A 107 18.75 -8.69 -10.52
N GLU A 108 20.03 -8.53 -10.19
CA GLU A 108 20.52 -8.53 -8.81
C GLU A 108 19.95 -7.36 -8.00
N MET A 109 19.71 -7.57 -6.71
CA MET A 109 19.20 -6.52 -5.83
C MET A 109 20.21 -5.37 -5.73
N THR A 110 19.76 -4.16 -6.06
CA THR A 110 20.56 -2.93 -5.91
C THR A 110 20.06 -2.11 -4.73
N PRO A 111 20.90 -1.26 -4.11
CA PRO A 111 20.48 -0.39 -3.02
C PRO A 111 19.27 0.50 -3.37
N ALA A 112 19.25 1.09 -4.57
CA ALA A 112 18.15 1.95 -5.00
C ALA A 112 16.83 1.18 -5.23
N LEU A 113 16.91 -0.05 -5.74
CA LEU A 113 15.75 -0.92 -5.88
C LEU A 113 15.20 -1.30 -4.50
N TYR A 114 16.08 -1.64 -3.56
CA TYR A 114 15.69 -1.99 -2.19
C TYR A 114 15.02 -0.80 -1.48
N GLU A 115 15.58 0.41 -1.59
CA GLU A 115 14.98 1.63 -1.03
C GLU A 115 13.56 1.85 -1.55
N THR A 116 13.37 1.75 -2.87
CA THR A 116 12.05 1.89 -3.49
C THR A 116 11.07 0.83 -2.98
N ALA A 117 11.49 -0.43 -2.89
CA ALA A 117 10.68 -1.52 -2.38
C ALA A 117 10.35 -1.35 -0.88
N TYR A 118 11.27 -0.78 -0.11
CA TYR A 118 11.05 -0.50 1.31
C TYR A 118 10.03 0.63 1.52
N ARG A 119 10.07 1.69 0.71
CA ARG A 119 9.06 2.76 0.73
C ARG A 119 7.68 2.22 0.33
N GLN A 120 7.61 1.35 -0.68
CA GLN A 120 6.38 0.66 -1.06
C GLN A 120 5.84 -0.23 0.06
N LYS A 121 6.71 -0.93 0.78
CA LYS A 121 6.31 -1.69 1.98
C LYS A 121 5.68 -0.78 3.03
N LEU A 122 6.28 0.37 3.33
CA LEU A 122 5.71 1.33 4.30
C LEU A 122 4.33 1.80 3.87
N GLN A 123 4.18 2.21 2.61
CA GLN A 123 2.90 2.60 2.06
C GLN A 123 1.86 1.47 2.23
N TRP A 124 2.22 0.24 1.85
CA TRP A 124 1.32 -0.91 1.96
C TRP A 124 0.91 -1.19 3.42
N LEU A 125 1.84 -1.09 4.37
CA LEU A 125 1.54 -1.25 5.80
C LEU A 125 0.57 -0.16 6.30
N ILE A 126 0.74 1.08 5.84
CA ILE A 126 -0.17 2.19 6.16
C ILE A 126 -1.57 1.94 5.58
N GLU A 127 -1.67 1.51 4.32
CA GLU A 127 -2.95 1.22 3.66
C GLU A 127 -3.68 0.04 4.31
N LYS A 128 -2.93 -0.95 4.79
CA LYS A 128 -3.46 -2.13 5.47
C LYS A 128 -4.00 -1.81 6.86
N GLU A 129 -3.51 -0.75 7.50
CA GLU A 129 -3.90 -0.37 8.85
C GLU A 129 -5.33 0.20 8.87
N ALA A 130 -6.30 -0.63 9.23
CA ALA A 130 -7.72 -0.29 9.14
C ALA A 130 -8.31 0.26 10.45
N TYR A 131 -7.72 -0.07 11.61
CA TYR A 131 -8.35 0.14 12.91
C TYR A 131 -7.74 1.30 13.70
N THR A 132 -6.41 1.42 13.68
CA THR A 132 -5.72 2.48 14.42
C THR A 132 -5.35 3.63 13.49
N PRO A 133 -5.79 4.87 13.75
CA PRO A 133 -5.40 6.00 12.91
C PRO A 133 -3.87 6.16 12.89
N LEU A 134 -3.30 6.36 11.70
CA LEU A 134 -1.84 6.51 11.53
C LEU A 134 -1.24 7.58 12.46
N SER A 135 -1.92 8.71 12.63
CA SER A 135 -1.45 9.79 13.52
C SER A 135 -1.28 9.33 14.97
N VAL A 136 -2.11 8.39 15.45
CA VAL A 136 -2.00 7.83 16.81
C VAL A 136 -0.77 6.93 16.93
N LEU A 137 -0.51 6.10 15.91
CA LEU A 137 0.69 5.27 15.87
C LEU A 137 1.96 6.14 15.84
N LEU A 138 2.00 7.14 14.97
CA LEU A 138 3.18 8.01 14.83
C LEU A 138 3.41 8.91 16.05
N ASP A 139 2.35 9.34 16.75
CA ASP A 139 2.50 10.03 18.03
C ASP A 139 3.10 9.11 19.10
N ARG A 140 2.64 7.85 19.17
CA ARG A 140 3.11 6.88 20.17
C ARG A 140 4.56 6.48 19.98
N PHE A 141 5.00 6.23 18.75
CA PHE A 141 6.36 5.74 18.46
C PHE A 141 7.38 6.86 18.25
N PHE A 142 6.98 7.99 17.66
CA PHE A 142 7.92 9.03 17.23
C PHE A 142 7.57 10.44 17.72
N VAL A 143 6.43 10.64 18.40
CA VAL A 143 5.92 11.96 18.76
C VAL A 143 5.75 12.85 17.51
N ALA A 144 5.35 12.23 16.39
CA ALA A 144 5.31 12.87 15.07
C ALA A 144 3.96 12.64 14.35
N PRO A 145 2.80 12.97 14.96
CA PRO A 145 1.49 12.77 14.34
C PRO A 145 1.29 13.57 13.04
N HIS A 146 2.05 14.66 12.84
CA HIS A 146 1.96 15.51 11.65
C HIS A 146 2.36 14.79 10.36
N LEU A 147 3.19 13.75 10.47
CA LEU A 147 3.61 12.92 9.34
C LEU A 147 2.47 12.10 8.72
N ALA A 148 1.35 11.93 9.43
CA ALA A 148 0.18 11.23 8.92
C ALA A 148 -0.67 12.06 7.94
N ALA A 149 -0.20 13.23 7.52
CA ALA A 149 -0.93 14.12 6.62
C ALA A 149 -0.96 13.59 5.18
N GLY A 150 -2.12 13.66 4.54
CA GLY A 150 -2.29 13.27 3.13
C GLY A 150 -2.75 11.83 2.96
N ASN A 151 -2.34 11.21 1.85
CA ASN A 151 -2.60 9.80 1.55
C ASN A 151 -1.44 8.91 2.05
N ALA A 152 -1.58 7.58 1.91
CA ALA A 152 -0.58 6.63 2.41
C ALA A 152 0.81 6.78 1.76
N GLU A 153 0.87 7.11 0.48
CA GLU A 153 2.12 7.39 -0.24
C GLU A 153 2.82 8.63 0.33
N GLN A 154 2.08 9.73 0.50
CA GLN A 154 2.59 10.96 1.09
C GLN A 154 3.07 10.78 2.52
N ALA A 155 2.34 10.00 3.32
CA ALA A 155 2.73 9.70 4.70
C ALA A 155 3.97 8.80 4.75
N ALA A 156 4.07 7.78 3.89
CA ALA A 156 5.27 6.94 3.77
C ALA A 156 6.49 7.78 3.35
N ASP A 157 6.31 8.72 2.43
CA ASP A 157 7.35 9.64 1.98
C ASP A 157 7.79 10.58 3.11
N ALA A 158 6.85 11.17 3.85
CA ALA A 158 7.15 12.02 4.99
C ALA A 158 7.88 11.25 6.11
N MET A 159 7.44 10.03 6.42
CA MET A 159 8.13 9.15 7.37
C MET A 159 9.56 8.83 6.90
N TRP A 160 9.75 8.57 5.61
CA TRP A 160 11.07 8.34 5.03
C TRP A 160 11.99 9.57 5.13
N GLU A 161 11.45 10.78 4.93
CA GLU A 161 12.19 12.03 4.93
C GLU A 161 12.49 12.57 6.34
N GLU A 162 11.65 12.29 7.34
CA GLU A 162 11.81 12.86 8.68
C GLU A 162 12.31 11.85 9.73
N LEU A 163 12.07 10.55 9.58
CA LEU A 163 12.41 9.55 10.60
C LEU A 163 13.70 8.79 10.27
N ASP A 164 14.72 8.94 11.11
CA ASP A 164 15.98 8.20 10.98
C ASP A 164 15.79 6.71 11.21
N GLU A 165 14.91 6.32 12.14
CA GLU A 165 14.56 4.94 12.48
C GLU A 165 14.07 4.17 11.25
N ILE A 166 13.35 4.84 10.34
CA ILE A 166 12.87 4.27 9.10
C ILE A 166 13.99 4.11 8.06
N ARG A 167 14.96 5.05 8.04
CA ARG A 167 16.10 5.03 7.10
C ARG A 167 17.22 4.08 7.51
N ILE A 168 17.40 3.85 8.81
CA ILE A 168 18.49 3.02 9.35
C ILE A 168 18.49 1.60 8.74
N PRO A 169 17.36 0.87 8.70
CA PRO A 169 17.30 -0.46 8.09
C PRO A 169 17.76 -0.46 6.63
N VAL A 170 17.33 0.53 5.85
CA VAL A 170 17.72 0.67 4.44
C VAL A 170 19.19 0.99 4.29
N THR A 171 19.72 1.88 5.12
CA THR A 171 21.15 2.23 5.12
C THR A 171 22.01 0.99 5.41
N ARG A 172 21.61 0.15 6.36
CA ARG A 172 22.32 -1.08 6.72
C ARG A 172 22.30 -2.10 5.58
N VAL A 173 21.14 -2.33 4.97
CA VAL A 173 21.02 -3.25 3.82
C VAL A 173 21.79 -2.71 2.61
N ALA A 174 21.73 -1.41 2.35
CA ALA A 174 22.49 -0.77 1.26
C ALA A 174 24.00 -0.96 1.45
N ALA A 175 24.52 -0.76 2.67
CA ALA A 175 25.93 -0.99 2.99
C ALA A 175 26.31 -2.47 2.81
N TRP A 176 25.46 -3.40 3.22
CA TRP A 176 25.68 -4.83 3.00
C TRP A 176 25.61 -5.23 1.53
N LEU A 177 24.71 -4.66 0.73
CA LEU A 177 24.66 -4.90 -0.71
C LEU A 177 25.92 -4.41 -1.43
N GLN A 178 26.61 -3.39 -0.89
CA GLN A 178 27.85 -2.84 -1.45
C GLN A 178 29.09 -3.67 -1.10
N ASP A 179 29.25 -4.09 0.16
CA ASP A 179 30.49 -4.70 0.65
C ASP A 179 30.35 -6.18 1.09
N LYS A 180 29.12 -6.72 1.18
CA LYS A 180 28.79 -8.10 1.63
C LYS A 180 29.63 -8.60 2.83
N SER A 181 30.14 -7.68 3.65
CA SER A 181 31.10 -8.00 4.70
C SER A 181 30.41 -8.39 6.00
N ASP A 182 31.08 -9.21 6.81
CA ASP A 182 30.57 -9.63 8.12
C ASP A 182 30.32 -8.43 9.03
N ALA A 183 31.12 -7.37 8.90
CA ALA A 183 30.92 -6.13 9.65
C ALA A 183 29.57 -5.46 9.30
N ALA A 184 29.21 -5.42 8.01
CA ALA A 184 27.91 -4.89 7.58
C ALA A 184 26.75 -5.79 8.03
N LEU A 185 26.94 -7.11 8.00
CA LEU A 185 25.95 -8.06 8.52
C LEU A 185 25.73 -7.91 10.04
N LEU A 186 26.80 -7.70 10.81
CA LEU A 186 26.71 -7.46 12.25
C LEU A 186 25.88 -6.21 12.60
N GLN A 187 25.96 -5.16 11.76
CA GLN A 187 25.12 -3.97 11.94
C GLN A 187 23.63 -4.27 11.70
N MET A 188 23.32 -5.23 10.83
CA MET A 188 21.94 -5.60 10.51
C MET A 188 21.28 -6.44 11.61
N ILE A 189 22.06 -7.25 12.33
CA ILE A 189 21.53 -8.19 13.33
C ILE A 189 21.58 -7.67 14.78
N TYR A 190 22.25 -6.55 15.03
CA TYR A 190 22.33 -5.96 16.38
C TYR A 190 20.92 -5.72 16.99
N PRO A 191 20.67 -6.09 18.26
CA PRO A 191 21.63 -6.53 19.29
C PRO A 191 22.00 -8.02 19.29
N GLY A 192 21.51 -8.81 18.33
CA GLY A 192 21.84 -10.23 18.16
C GLY A 192 23.25 -10.48 17.62
N THR A 193 23.57 -11.76 17.43
CA THR A 193 24.88 -12.26 17.01
C THR A 193 24.76 -13.18 15.80
N ALA A 194 25.86 -13.42 15.09
CA ALA A 194 25.87 -14.32 13.93
C ALA A 194 25.50 -15.77 14.30
N ASP A 195 25.62 -16.14 15.59
CA ASP A 195 25.19 -17.45 16.08
C ASP A 195 23.67 -17.60 16.07
N ASP A 196 22.92 -16.49 16.17
CA ASP A 196 21.45 -16.48 16.12
C ASP A 196 20.91 -16.75 14.70
N LEU A 197 21.76 -16.57 13.67
CA LEU A 197 21.42 -16.83 12.27
C LEU A 197 21.61 -18.30 11.83
N LYS A 198 22.00 -19.20 12.74
CA LYS A 198 22.28 -20.62 12.43
C LYS A 198 21.04 -21.51 12.30
N GLY A 199 19.84 -20.94 12.43
CA GLY A 199 18.57 -21.65 12.25
C GLY A 199 18.31 -22.10 10.81
N ASP A 200 17.25 -22.89 10.64
CA ASP A 200 16.74 -23.25 9.32
C ASP A 200 16.23 -21.99 8.61
N ARG A 201 16.60 -21.86 7.33
CA ARG A 201 16.24 -20.69 6.52
C ARG A 201 14.80 -20.80 6.07
N LEU A 202 14.05 -19.73 6.25
CA LEU A 202 12.68 -19.63 5.78
C LEU A 202 12.62 -19.70 4.24
N GLY A 203 11.66 -20.47 3.75
CA GLY A 203 11.30 -20.52 2.33
C GLY A 203 10.61 -19.23 1.89
N ASP A 204 10.56 -18.98 0.58
CA ASP A 204 9.93 -17.76 0.04
C ASP A 204 8.45 -17.66 0.47
N ASP A 205 7.72 -18.78 0.52
CA ASP A 205 6.32 -18.79 0.96
C ASP A 205 6.17 -18.39 2.44
N GLU A 206 7.08 -18.81 3.30
CA GLU A 206 7.07 -18.47 4.73
C GLU A 206 7.42 -16.99 4.95
N VAL A 207 8.41 -16.47 4.20
CA VAL A 207 8.76 -15.04 4.22
C VAL A 207 7.58 -14.21 3.71
N LYS A 208 6.93 -14.65 2.63
CA LYS A 208 5.74 -13.99 2.10
C LYS A 208 4.62 -13.95 3.12
N GLU A 209 4.31 -15.08 3.75
CA GLU A 209 3.27 -15.15 4.77
C GLU A 209 3.59 -14.23 5.97
N ALA A 210 4.84 -14.20 6.41
CA ALA A 210 5.29 -13.33 7.48
C ALA A 210 5.09 -11.84 7.14
N LEU A 211 5.43 -11.43 5.92
CA LEU A 211 5.23 -10.06 5.44
C LEU A 211 3.75 -9.73 5.21
N GLU A 212 2.96 -10.65 4.67
CA GLU A 212 1.52 -10.46 4.45
C GLU A 212 0.75 -10.32 5.76
N LYS A 213 1.20 -10.95 6.84
CA LYS A 213 0.56 -10.85 8.16
C LYS A 213 0.97 -9.60 8.95
N LEU A 214 2.18 -9.11 8.76
CA LEU A 214 2.76 -7.95 9.46
C LEU A 214 1.83 -6.73 9.44
N SER A 215 1.49 -6.19 10.62
CA SER A 215 0.80 -4.90 10.74
C SER A 215 1.79 -3.73 10.75
N LEU A 216 1.30 -2.50 10.57
CA LEU A 216 2.14 -1.33 10.68
C LEU A 216 2.67 -1.18 12.11
N GLU A 217 1.81 -1.36 13.11
CA GLU A 217 2.16 -1.30 14.52
C GLU A 217 3.30 -2.28 14.88
N GLU A 218 3.15 -3.55 14.51
CA GLU A 218 4.19 -4.57 14.73
C GLU A 218 5.49 -4.20 14.03
N PHE A 219 5.42 -3.65 12.82
CA PHE A 219 6.60 -3.22 12.09
C PHE A 219 7.32 -2.06 12.80
N LEU A 220 6.59 -1.07 13.34
CA LEU A 220 7.18 0.06 14.06
C LEU A 220 7.82 -0.36 15.38
N GLU A 221 7.29 -1.38 16.07
CA GLU A 221 7.92 -1.97 17.26
C GLU A 221 9.26 -2.64 16.97
N LEU A 222 9.48 -3.06 15.72
CA LEU A 222 10.70 -3.73 15.31
C LEU A 222 11.83 -2.77 14.94
N LEU A 223 11.62 -1.46 14.81
CA LEU A 223 12.67 -0.52 14.38
C LEU A 223 13.68 -0.23 15.50
#